data_AF-A0A970SW91-F1
#
_entry.id   AF-A0A970SW91-F1
#
_cell.length_a   1.000
_cell.length_b   1.000
_cell.length_c   1.000
_cell.angle_alpha   90.00
_cell.angle_beta   90.00
_cell.angle_gamma   90.00
#
_symmetry.space_group_name_H-M   'P 1'
#
loop_
_entity.id
_entity.type
_entity.pdbx_description
1 polymer ?
#
loop_
_entity_poly.entity_id
_entity_poly.type
_entity_poly.pdbx_seq_one_letter_code
_entity_poly.pdbx_strand_id
1 'polypeptide(L)'
;MGAVNLQTRAANFSNSNDRIDLVAPGVETYSTYPGGKYVKLSGTSMAAPHISGAAALIYSRYKKRFGAFPSAGMVGLLLQYMSVDLGKTGFDNLYGHGIFSFNIDGGKAIQLASDTKKYSINGREHEWQHAPVLNQSTLQGALKELCDVLGCDSRTTLEGNLLRKGQGAMEIWC
;
A
#
# COMPACT_ATOMS: atom_id res chain seq x y z
N MET A 1 14.40 -8.23 -5.94
CA MET A 1 13.08 -8.50 -6.55
C MET A 1 12.89 -9.99 -6.70
N GLY A 2 11.85 -10.55 -6.08
CA GLY A 2 11.45 -11.95 -6.27
C GLY A 2 10.27 -12.08 -7.25
N ALA A 3 9.98 -13.31 -7.64
CA ALA A 3 8.88 -13.64 -8.56
C ALA A 3 7.84 -14.54 -7.88
N VAL A 4 6.57 -14.19 -8.03
CA VAL A 4 5.44 -15.02 -7.60
C VAL A 4 4.57 -15.42 -8.79
N ASN A 5 3.81 -16.51 -8.64
CA ASN A 5 2.75 -16.87 -9.58
C ASN A 5 1.44 -16.11 -9.28
N LEU A 6 0.42 -16.33 -10.13
CA LEU A 6 -0.88 -15.67 -9.98
C LEU A 6 -1.64 -16.08 -8.70
N GLN A 7 -1.25 -17.19 -8.06
CA GLN A 7 -1.75 -17.64 -6.76
C GLN A 7 -0.86 -17.17 -5.60
N THR A 8 -0.07 -16.11 -5.82
CA THR A 8 0.85 -15.47 -4.85
C THR A 8 1.88 -16.39 -4.20
N ARG A 9 2.17 -17.54 -4.83
CA ARG A 9 3.22 -18.44 -4.38
C ARG A 9 4.54 -18.05 -5.02
N ALA A 10 5.61 -18.02 -4.23
CA ALA A 10 6.96 -17.83 -4.74
C ALA A 10 7.30 -18.87 -5.83
N ALA A 11 7.89 -18.39 -6.93
CA ALA A 11 8.33 -19.25 -8.01
C ALA A 11 9.54 -20.09 -7.57
N ASN A 12 9.63 -21.36 -7.97
CA ASN A 12 10.78 -22.20 -7.63
C ASN A 12 12.14 -21.67 -8.12
N PHE A 13 12.14 -20.84 -9.17
CA PHE A 13 13.34 -20.17 -9.70
C PHE A 13 13.57 -18.79 -9.07
N SER A 14 12.64 -18.28 -8.27
CA SER A 14 12.83 -17.00 -7.59
C SER A 14 14.00 -17.13 -6.64
N ASN A 15 14.87 -16.13 -6.64
CA ASN A 15 15.87 -16.03 -5.61
C ASN A 15 15.17 -15.92 -4.24
N SER A 16 15.82 -16.37 -3.18
CA SER A 16 15.36 -16.18 -1.80
C SER A 16 16.56 -15.77 -0.96
N ASN A 17 16.70 -14.48 -0.71
CA ASN A 17 17.76 -13.92 0.11
C ASN A 17 17.31 -12.63 0.79
N ASP A 18 18.16 -12.14 1.68
CA ASP A 18 18.01 -10.89 2.44
C ASP A 18 18.05 -9.61 1.57
N ARG A 19 18.28 -9.75 0.26
CA ARG A 19 18.32 -8.64 -0.71
C ARG A 19 17.06 -8.53 -1.56
N ILE A 20 16.00 -9.25 -1.21
CA ILE A 20 14.70 -9.15 -1.88
C ILE A 20 13.83 -8.18 -1.10
N ASP A 21 13.64 -6.98 -1.66
CA ASP A 21 12.77 -5.98 -1.04
C ASP A 21 11.29 -6.27 -1.31
N LEU A 22 10.94 -6.71 -2.53
CA LEU A 22 9.56 -6.85 -3.00
C LEU A 22 9.43 -8.02 -3.98
N VAL A 23 8.21 -8.54 -4.09
CA VAL A 23 7.83 -9.52 -5.12
C VAL A 23 6.76 -8.99 -6.06
N ALA A 24 6.74 -9.53 -7.27
CA ALA A 24 5.71 -9.24 -8.27
C ALA A 24 5.46 -10.46 -9.18
N PRO A 25 4.38 -10.46 -9.97
CA PRO A 25 4.06 -11.56 -10.88
C PRO A 25 5.19 -11.80 -11.90
N GLY A 26 5.75 -13.02 -11.87
CA GLY A 26 6.86 -13.41 -12.74
C GLY A 26 6.75 -14.83 -13.30
N VAL A 27 5.64 -15.54 -13.06
CA VAL A 27 5.40 -16.89 -13.60
C VAL A 27 4.27 -16.82 -14.62
N GLU A 28 4.51 -17.35 -15.82
CA GLU A 28 3.57 -17.37 -16.93
C GLU A 28 3.01 -15.99 -17.30
N THR A 29 3.83 -14.95 -17.13
CA THR A 29 3.47 -13.56 -17.41
C THR A 29 3.36 -13.36 -18.92
N TYR A 30 2.19 -12.91 -19.37
CA TYR A 30 1.92 -12.62 -20.77
C TYR A 30 2.47 -11.24 -21.16
N SER A 31 3.29 -11.18 -22.21
CA SER A 31 3.87 -9.92 -22.72
C SER A 31 4.04 -9.94 -24.23
N THR A 32 4.24 -8.75 -24.81
CA THR A 32 4.60 -8.58 -26.22
C THR A 32 5.95 -9.22 -26.55
N TYR A 33 6.07 -9.70 -27.78
CA TYR A 33 7.26 -10.36 -28.29
C TYR A 33 7.52 -9.94 -29.75
N PRO A 34 8.79 -9.97 -30.22
CA PRO A 34 9.12 -9.64 -31.60
C PRO A 34 8.25 -10.37 -32.64
N GLY A 35 7.96 -9.68 -33.74
CA GLY A 35 7.10 -10.19 -34.82
C GLY A 35 5.60 -10.06 -34.55
N GLY A 36 5.18 -9.10 -33.70
CA GLY A 36 3.76 -8.85 -33.40
C GLY A 36 3.10 -9.95 -32.58
N LYS A 37 3.91 -10.78 -31.91
CA LYS A 37 3.45 -11.93 -31.13
C LYS A 37 3.30 -11.56 -29.67
N TYR A 38 2.66 -12.46 -28.95
CA TYR A 38 2.62 -12.45 -27.50
C TYR A 38 3.02 -13.82 -27.00
N VAL A 39 3.75 -13.84 -25.89
CA VAL A 39 4.25 -15.07 -25.28
C VAL A 39 4.06 -14.99 -23.77
N LYS A 40 3.95 -16.16 -23.13
CA LYS A 40 4.05 -16.28 -21.68
C LYS A 40 5.49 -16.62 -21.33
N LEU A 41 6.10 -15.82 -20.48
CA LEU A 41 7.46 -16.04 -19.99
C LEU A 41 7.45 -16.10 -18.46
N SER A 42 8.40 -16.87 -17.92
CA SER A 42 8.60 -17.01 -16.49
C SER A 42 10.01 -16.59 -16.12
N GLY A 43 10.15 -15.67 -15.17
CA GLY A 43 11.43 -15.17 -14.70
C GLY A 43 11.28 -14.00 -13.73
N THR A 44 12.29 -13.76 -12.90
CA THR A 44 12.39 -12.52 -12.09
C THR A 44 12.49 -11.28 -12.98
N SER A 45 13.02 -11.43 -14.21
CA SER A 45 12.97 -10.41 -15.27
C SER A 45 11.55 -10.02 -15.67
N MET A 46 10.54 -10.88 -15.45
CA MET A 46 9.12 -10.56 -15.68
C MET A 46 8.48 -9.89 -14.46
N ALA A 47 9.01 -10.12 -13.26
CA ALA A 47 8.59 -9.41 -12.05
C ALA A 47 9.10 -7.96 -12.03
N ALA A 48 10.34 -7.72 -12.45
CA ALA A 48 10.97 -6.39 -12.49
C ALA A 48 10.16 -5.30 -13.21
N PRO A 49 9.63 -5.49 -14.44
CA PRO A 49 8.89 -4.44 -15.16
C PRO A 49 7.59 -4.03 -14.48
N HIS A 50 6.94 -4.92 -13.70
CA HIS A 50 5.76 -4.54 -12.93
C HIS A 50 6.08 -3.46 -11.90
N ILE A 51 7.21 -3.59 -11.20
CA ILE A 51 7.61 -2.65 -10.15
C ILE A 51 8.23 -1.39 -10.74
N SER A 52 8.94 -1.49 -11.86
CA SER A 52 9.38 -0.32 -12.63
C SER A 52 8.19 0.51 -13.12
N GLY A 53 7.15 -0.14 -13.64
CA GLY A 53 5.90 0.52 -14.01
C GLY A 53 5.21 1.13 -12.80
N ALA A 54 5.25 0.43 -11.66
CA ALA A 54 4.69 0.93 -10.42
C ALA A 54 5.35 2.23 -9.93
N ALA A 55 6.68 2.22 -9.89
CA ALA A 55 7.50 3.38 -9.56
C ALA A 55 7.23 4.54 -10.53
N ALA A 56 7.13 4.29 -11.83
CA ALA A 56 6.84 5.32 -12.82
C ALA A 56 5.49 6.02 -12.57
N LEU A 57 4.46 5.25 -12.18
CA LEU A 57 3.16 5.81 -11.81
C LEU A 57 3.22 6.65 -10.53
N ILE A 58 3.97 6.19 -9.51
CA ILE A 58 4.24 6.98 -8.29
C ILE A 58 4.93 8.30 -8.65
N TYR A 59 5.97 8.25 -9.48
CA TYR A 59 6.67 9.44 -9.97
C TYR A 59 5.72 10.43 -10.67
N SER A 60 4.86 9.92 -11.57
CA SER A 60 3.93 10.74 -12.33
C SER A 60 2.86 11.39 -11.43
N ARG A 61 2.25 10.61 -10.53
CA ARG A 61 1.27 11.10 -9.55
C ARG A 61 1.87 12.13 -8.60
N TYR A 62 3.05 11.85 -8.06
CA TYR A 62 3.73 12.74 -7.13
C TYR A 62 4.08 14.07 -7.80
N LYS A 63 4.64 14.05 -9.02
CA LYS A 63 4.93 15.27 -9.78
C LYS A 63 3.69 16.10 -10.05
N LYS A 64 2.59 15.45 -10.46
CA LYS A 64 1.32 16.13 -10.73
C LYS A 64 0.76 16.85 -9.48
N ARG A 65 0.98 16.29 -8.29
CA ARG A 65 0.44 16.83 -7.04
C ARG A 65 1.35 17.88 -6.39
N PHE A 66 2.64 17.62 -6.31
CA PHE A 66 3.59 18.44 -5.55
C PHE A 66 4.47 19.34 -6.41
N GLY A 67 4.40 19.23 -7.74
CA GLY A 67 5.22 20.02 -8.67
C GLY A 67 6.71 19.63 -8.69
N ALA A 68 7.14 18.72 -7.83
CA ALA A 68 8.51 18.22 -7.72
C ALA A 68 8.54 16.70 -7.90
N PHE A 69 9.71 16.13 -8.15
CA PHE A 69 9.89 14.68 -8.20
C PHE A 69 10.23 14.11 -6.81
N PRO A 70 9.75 12.90 -6.48
CA PRO A 70 10.13 12.23 -5.24
C PRO A 70 11.57 11.74 -5.31
N SER A 71 12.23 11.61 -4.15
CA SER A 71 13.53 10.94 -4.06
C SER A 71 13.39 9.43 -4.26
N ALA A 72 14.46 8.77 -4.72
CA ALA A 72 14.44 7.32 -4.91
C ALA A 72 14.11 6.54 -3.63
N GLY A 73 14.64 7.00 -2.48
CA GLY A 73 14.32 6.42 -1.17
C GLY A 73 12.84 6.57 -0.80
N MET A 74 12.23 7.72 -1.09
CA MET A 74 10.79 7.93 -0.89
C MET A 74 9.96 6.96 -1.73
N VAL A 75 10.34 6.76 -3.00
CA VAL A 75 9.64 5.79 -3.87
C VAL A 75 9.79 4.36 -3.35
N GLY A 76 10.97 3.98 -2.88
CA GLY A 76 11.18 2.68 -2.23
C GLY A 76 10.28 2.48 -1.02
N LEU A 77 10.19 3.48 -0.13
CA LEU A 77 9.31 3.45 1.03
C LEU A 77 7.83 3.37 0.65
N LEU A 78 7.40 4.13 -0.36
CA LEU A 78 6.02 4.08 -0.85
C LEU A 78 5.67 2.71 -1.43
N LEU A 79 6.59 2.10 -2.19
CA LEU A 79 6.40 0.75 -2.73
C LEU A 79 6.29 -0.31 -1.62
N GLN A 80 7.11 -0.20 -0.57
CA GLN A 80 7.03 -1.08 0.61
C GLN A 80 5.78 -0.84 1.46
N TYR A 81 5.33 0.41 1.58
CA TYR A 81 4.12 0.74 2.33
C TYR A 81 2.86 0.22 1.63
N MET A 82 2.87 0.19 0.29
CA MET A 82 1.77 -0.29 -0.53
C MET A 82 1.81 -1.79 -0.82
N SER A 83 2.84 -2.52 -0.33
CA SER A 83 2.90 -3.96 -0.52
C SER A 83 1.97 -4.69 0.44
N VAL A 84 1.34 -5.73 -0.08
CA VAL A 84 0.58 -6.70 0.71
C VAL A 84 1.55 -7.76 1.18
N ASP A 85 1.74 -7.82 2.49
CA ASP A 85 2.58 -8.82 3.14
C ASP A 85 2.08 -10.25 2.82
N LEU A 86 3.00 -11.11 2.39
CA LEU A 86 2.77 -12.49 2.02
C LEU A 86 3.68 -13.38 2.86
N GLY A 87 3.17 -14.49 3.37
CA GLY A 87 3.99 -15.42 4.15
C GLY A 87 4.04 -15.06 5.64
N LYS A 88 5.24 -14.87 6.18
CA LYS A 88 5.41 -14.54 7.60
C LYS A 88 5.22 -13.04 7.80
N THR A 89 4.57 -12.66 8.89
CA THR A 89 4.34 -11.23 9.15
C THR A 89 5.65 -10.43 9.20
N GLY A 90 5.71 -9.38 8.40
CA GLY A 90 6.86 -8.49 8.29
C GLY A 90 7.80 -8.87 7.14
N PHE A 91 9.06 -8.47 7.25
CA PHE A 91 10.05 -8.83 6.23
C PHE A 91 10.35 -10.33 6.29
N ASP A 92 10.31 -10.99 5.13
CA ASP A 92 10.83 -12.36 5.00
C ASP A 92 11.71 -12.54 3.76
N ASN A 93 12.60 -13.53 3.80
CA ASN A 93 13.60 -13.75 2.74
C ASN A 93 13.00 -14.28 1.43
N LEU A 94 11.70 -14.58 1.40
CA LEU A 94 11.01 -15.19 0.26
C LEU A 94 10.18 -14.16 -0.50
N TYR A 95 9.46 -13.30 0.22
CA TYR A 95 8.54 -12.30 -0.28
C TYR A 95 9.03 -10.85 -0.04
N GLY A 96 10.10 -10.65 0.74
CA GLY A 96 10.56 -9.33 1.15
C GLY A 96 9.51 -8.65 2.02
N HIS A 97 9.09 -7.46 1.62
CA HIS A 97 7.95 -6.74 2.21
C HIS A 97 6.59 -7.16 1.63
N GLY A 98 6.56 -8.11 0.70
CA GLY A 98 5.35 -8.64 0.09
C GLY A 98 5.15 -8.25 -1.37
N ILE A 99 3.94 -8.51 -1.87
CA ILE A 99 3.55 -8.21 -3.25
C ILE A 99 3.07 -6.76 -3.36
N PHE A 100 3.70 -5.99 -4.24
CA PHE A 100 3.22 -4.64 -4.50
C PHE A 100 1.78 -4.68 -5.05
N SER A 101 0.90 -3.92 -4.43
CA SER A 101 -0.45 -3.68 -4.93
C SER A 101 -0.68 -2.18 -4.99
N PHE A 102 -1.20 -1.69 -6.10
CA PHE A 102 -1.70 -0.32 -6.15
C PHE A 102 -2.87 -0.08 -5.23
N ASN A 103 -3.49 -1.16 -4.70
CA ASN A 103 -4.75 -1.15 -3.99
C ASN A 103 -5.67 -0.04 -4.52
N ILE A 104 -5.86 -0.09 -5.84
CA ILE A 104 -6.72 0.80 -6.62
C ILE A 104 -8.21 0.45 -6.39
N ASP A 105 -8.49 -0.58 -5.59
CA ASP A 105 -9.84 -1.07 -5.26
C ASP A 105 -10.64 -0.16 -4.30
N GLY A 106 -10.30 1.14 -4.21
CA GLY A 106 -11.21 2.12 -3.59
C GLY A 106 -11.20 2.18 -2.06
N GLY A 107 -10.04 1.94 -1.44
CA GLY A 107 -9.81 2.12 0.00
C GLY A 107 -9.85 0.83 0.80
N LYS A 108 -9.31 0.87 2.02
CA LYS A 108 -9.53 -0.18 3.03
C LYS A 108 -11.04 -0.33 3.21
N ALA A 109 -11.59 -1.54 3.01
CA ALA A 109 -12.94 -1.83 3.45
C ALA A 109 -12.93 -1.86 4.98
N ILE A 110 -13.25 -0.73 5.58
CA ILE A 110 -13.27 -0.55 7.03
C ILE A 110 -14.71 -0.71 7.48
N GLN A 111 -14.98 -1.80 8.19
CA GLN A 111 -16.26 -1.97 8.87
C GLN A 111 -16.11 -1.44 10.30
N LEU A 112 -16.80 -0.34 10.59
CA LEU A 112 -16.88 0.26 11.92
C LEU A 112 -18.25 -0.04 12.50
N ALA A 113 -18.30 -0.71 13.64
CA ALA A 113 -19.53 -0.87 14.41
C ALA A 113 -19.58 0.23 15.49
N SER A 114 -20.67 1.01 15.52
CA SER A 114 -20.87 2.02 16.56
C SER A 114 -20.85 1.37 17.94
N ASP A 115 -20.34 2.10 18.93
CA ASP A 115 -20.34 1.68 20.34
C ASP A 115 -19.51 0.41 20.65
N THR A 116 -18.71 -0.06 19.70
CA THR A 116 -17.74 -1.13 19.91
C THR A 116 -16.32 -0.63 19.66
N LYS A 117 -15.36 -1.20 20.39
CA LYS A 117 -13.95 -0.96 20.14
C LYS A 117 -13.41 -1.78 18.96
N LYS A 118 -14.24 -2.54 18.24
CA LYS A 118 -13.75 -3.46 17.20
C LYS A 118 -13.98 -2.89 15.82
N TYR A 119 -13.02 -3.09 14.94
CA TYR A 119 -13.14 -2.80 13.51
C TYR A 119 -12.43 -3.87 12.70
N SER A 120 -12.85 -4.06 11.45
CA SER A 120 -12.16 -4.95 10.53
C SER A 120 -11.57 -4.19 9.34
N ILE A 121 -10.30 -4.46 9.01
CA ILE A 121 -9.66 -4.03 7.78
C ILE A 121 -9.47 -5.26 6.91
N ASN A 122 -10.10 -5.30 5.74
CA ASN A 122 -9.96 -6.42 4.78
C ASN A 122 -10.18 -7.80 5.45
N GLY A 123 -11.15 -7.88 6.38
CA GLY A 123 -11.50 -9.11 7.10
C GLY A 123 -10.63 -9.44 8.32
N ARG A 124 -9.60 -8.63 8.64
CA ARG A 124 -8.81 -8.78 9.89
C ARG A 124 -9.37 -7.89 10.99
N GLU A 125 -9.64 -8.44 12.16
CA GLU A 125 -10.13 -7.68 13.32
C GLU A 125 -9.00 -6.88 14.01
N HIS A 126 -9.36 -5.68 14.45
CA HIS A 126 -8.51 -4.75 15.18
C HIS A 126 -9.33 -4.07 16.29
N GLU A 127 -8.64 -3.47 17.27
CA GLU A 127 -9.27 -2.82 18.42
C GLU A 127 -8.83 -1.34 18.56
N TRP A 128 -9.80 -0.44 18.78
CA TRP A 128 -9.61 0.97 19.12
C TRP A 128 -9.26 1.09 20.61
N GLN A 129 -8.44 2.07 20.99
CA GLN A 129 -8.30 2.43 22.41
C GLN A 129 -9.63 3.01 22.93
N HIS A 130 -10.30 3.82 22.09
CA HIS A 130 -11.59 4.44 22.38
C HIS A 130 -12.61 4.12 21.27
N ALA A 131 -13.80 3.67 21.66
CA ALA A 131 -14.84 3.36 20.68
C ALA A 131 -15.28 4.63 19.94
N PRO A 132 -15.45 4.58 18.61
CA PRO A 132 -15.98 5.71 17.86
C PRO A 132 -17.45 5.95 18.20
N VAL A 133 -17.84 7.22 18.30
CA VAL A 133 -19.17 7.67 18.72
C VAL A 133 -19.99 8.08 17.50
N LEU A 134 -21.24 7.61 17.41
CA LEU A 134 -22.18 8.04 16.38
C LEU A 134 -22.93 9.30 16.84
N ASN A 135 -22.74 10.41 16.14
CA ASN A 135 -23.42 11.68 16.43
C ASN A 135 -24.05 12.24 15.15
N GLN A 136 -25.37 12.45 15.14
CA GLN A 136 -26.11 13.01 14.00
C GLN A 136 -25.73 12.36 12.66
N SER A 137 -25.73 11.02 12.64
CA SER A 137 -25.35 10.21 11.47
C SER A 137 -23.89 10.32 11.02
N THR A 138 -23.03 10.94 11.82
CA THR A 138 -21.58 11.05 11.59
C THR A 138 -20.83 10.26 12.65
N LEU A 139 -19.95 9.36 12.22
CA LEU A 139 -19.08 8.62 13.14
C LEU A 139 -17.84 9.47 13.48
N GLN A 140 -17.59 9.66 14.77
CA GLN A 140 -16.48 10.46 15.29
C GLN A 140 -15.52 9.57 16.08
N GLY A 141 -14.22 9.71 15.85
CA GLY A 141 -13.17 8.95 16.53
C GLY A 141 -11.94 9.81 16.81
N ALA A 142 -10.98 9.28 17.57
CA ALA A 142 -9.72 9.98 17.80
C ALA A 142 -8.97 10.14 16.47
N LEU A 143 -8.48 11.35 16.19
CA LEU A 143 -7.84 11.70 14.91
C LEU A 143 -6.69 10.75 14.56
N LYS A 144 -5.83 10.44 15.53
CA LYS A 144 -4.70 9.52 15.36
C LYS A 144 -5.17 8.13 14.92
N GLU A 145 -6.20 7.62 15.56
CA GLU A 145 -6.74 6.28 15.29
C GLU A 145 -7.47 6.24 13.94
N LEU A 146 -8.17 7.32 13.57
CA LEU A 146 -8.74 7.48 12.22
C LEU A 146 -7.65 7.49 11.14
N CYS A 147 -6.52 8.13 11.39
CA CYS A 147 -5.38 8.13 10.48
C CYS A 147 -4.75 6.73 10.35
N ASP A 148 -4.56 6.01 11.45
CA ASP A 148 -4.08 4.61 11.45
C ASP A 148 -5.04 3.69 10.66
N VAL A 149 -6.35 3.85 10.89
CA VAL A 149 -7.42 3.13 10.21
C VAL A 149 -7.43 3.43 8.72
N LEU A 150 -7.35 4.70 8.32
CA LEU A 150 -7.34 5.12 6.92
C LEU A 150 -5.99 4.92 6.22
N GLY A 151 -4.93 4.60 6.97
CA GLY A 151 -3.57 4.50 6.43
C GLY A 151 -3.01 5.84 5.94
N CYS A 152 -3.50 6.96 6.48
CA CYS A 152 -3.04 8.31 6.17
C CYS A 152 -1.98 8.76 7.18
N ASP A 153 -0.91 9.41 6.71
CA ASP A 153 0.06 10.09 7.60
C ASP A 153 -0.57 11.38 8.14
N SER A 154 -0.71 11.49 9.47
CA SER A 154 -1.30 12.67 10.12
C SER A 154 -0.26 13.78 10.26
N ARG A 155 0.13 14.44 9.16
CA ARG A 155 0.85 15.72 9.29
C ARG A 155 -0.14 16.81 9.69
N THR A 156 -0.32 17.02 10.98
CA THR A 156 -0.84 18.29 11.50
C THR A 156 0.14 19.40 11.13
N THR A 157 -0.21 20.22 10.13
CA THR A 157 0.47 21.51 9.91
C THR A 157 0.20 22.40 11.12
N LEU A 158 1.16 22.45 12.04
CA LEU A 158 1.20 23.41 13.14
C LEU A 158 1.67 24.76 12.59
N GLU A 159 0.86 25.43 11.77
CA GLU A 159 1.05 26.86 11.55
C GLU A 159 0.38 27.63 12.71
N GLY A 160 1.24 28.19 13.57
CA GLY A 160 0.96 29.38 14.38
C GLY A 160 -0.36 29.45 15.16
N ASN A 161 -0.31 29.08 16.44
CA ASN A 161 -1.04 29.74 17.54
C ASN A 161 -2.58 29.93 17.51
N LEU A 162 -3.35 29.25 16.66
CA LEU A 162 -4.83 29.35 16.74
C LEU A 162 -5.55 28.03 16.44
N LEU A 163 -5.53 27.08 17.38
CA LEU A 163 -6.60 26.07 17.45
C LEU A 163 -7.80 26.67 18.18
N ARG A 164 -8.62 27.44 17.46
CA ARG A 164 -10.04 27.57 17.82
C ARG A 164 -10.69 26.21 17.57
N LYS A 165 -11.42 25.69 18.57
CA LYS A 165 -12.25 24.49 18.45
C LYS A 165 -13.02 24.53 17.11
N GLY A 166 -12.74 23.57 16.22
CA GLY A 166 -13.46 23.40 14.96
C GLY A 166 -12.79 23.94 13.69
N GLN A 167 -11.55 24.42 13.72
CA GLN A 167 -10.84 24.85 12.51
C GLN A 167 -9.49 24.15 12.38
N GLY A 168 -9.51 22.93 11.85
CA GLY A 168 -8.36 22.26 11.26
C GLY A 168 -8.85 21.50 10.03
N ALA A 169 -8.34 21.83 8.85
CA ALA A 169 -8.60 21.05 7.65
C ALA A 169 -7.68 19.83 7.65
N MET A 170 -8.24 18.63 7.66
CA MET A 170 -7.51 17.39 7.44
C MET A 170 -7.61 17.06 5.96
N GLU A 171 -6.49 17.10 5.23
CA GLU A 171 -6.42 16.49 3.90
C GLU A 171 -6.22 14.98 4.09
N ILE A 172 -7.24 14.20 3.72
CA ILE A 172 -7.17 12.73 3.66
C ILE A 172 -6.59 12.35 2.29
N TRP A 173 -5.56 11.52 2.30
CA TRP A 173 -4.87 11.06 1.10
C TRP A 173 -5.22 9.59 0.87
N CYS A 174 -6.26 9.35 0.07
CA CYS A 174 -6.62 8.03 -0.45
C CYS A 174 -6.03 7.83 -1.86
#